data_AF-R0KNY5-F1
#
_entry.id   AF-R0KNY5-F1
#
_cell.length_a   1.000
_cell.length_b   1.000
_cell.length_c   1.000
_cell.angle_alpha   90.00
_cell.angle_beta   90.00
_cell.angle_gamma   90.00
#
_symmetry.space_group_name_H-M   'P 1'
#
loop_
_entity.id
_entity.type
_entity.pdbx_description
1 polymer ?
#
loop_
_entity_poly.entity_id
_entity_poly.type
_entity_poly.pdbx_seq_one_letter_code
_entity_poly.pdbx_strand_id
1 'polypeptide(L)'
;SVLDRVQSFLPQMAHANDELRRKMVTAPAHQFDIENLDGATEKVIEMNVAVVELSGSDTDEEILTSEDDSESEDDCTTDEVTIHNIKFPKQKEEKGKIEILDSKENE
;
A
#
# COMPACT_ATOMS: atom_id res chain seq x y z
N SER A 1 21.47 2.01 10.39
CA SER A 1 20.06 2.12 10.81
C SER A 1 19.14 1.77 9.65
N VAL A 2 17.83 1.64 9.86
CA VAL A 2 16.86 1.51 8.74
C VAL A 2 16.92 2.75 7.85
N LEU A 3 17.08 3.93 8.44
CA LEU A 3 17.19 5.20 7.73
C LEU A 3 18.34 5.20 6.71
N ASP A 4 19.54 4.75 7.11
CA ASP A 4 20.71 4.70 6.21
C ASP A 4 20.46 3.76 5.02
N ARG A 5 19.78 2.63 5.27
CA ARG A 5 19.41 1.67 4.22
C ARG A 5 18.43 2.29 3.23
N VAL A 6 17.40 2.97 3.72
CA VAL A 6 16.41 3.66 2.87
C VAL A 6 17.07 4.76 2.05
N GLN A 7 17.93 5.58 2.66
CA GLN A 7 18.66 6.64 1.97
C GLN A 7 19.53 6.09 0.83
N SER A 8 20.16 4.94 1.02
CA SER A 8 20.96 4.29 -0.04
C SER A 8 20.12 3.60 -1.12
N PHE A 9 18.91 3.16 -0.78
CA PHE A 9 18.07 2.32 -1.64
C PHE A 9 17.16 3.13 -2.57
N LEU A 10 16.56 4.23 -2.10
CA LEU A 10 15.63 5.02 -2.89
C LEU A 10 16.23 5.56 -4.20
N PRO A 11 17.48 6.08 -4.23
CA PRO A 11 18.10 6.50 -5.49
C PRO A 11 18.28 5.35 -6.49
N GLN A 12 18.62 4.15 -6.01
CA GLN A 12 18.78 2.96 -6.86
C GLN A 12 17.43 2.50 -7.42
N MET A 13 16.38 2.53 -6.61
CA MET A 13 15.02 2.23 -7.07
C MET A 13 14.55 3.24 -8.12
N ALA A 14 14.79 4.54 -7.90
CA ALA A 14 14.44 5.57 -8.87
C ALA A 14 15.11 5.33 -10.23
N HIS A 15 16.42 5.05 -10.23
CA HIS A 15 17.15 4.71 -11.44
C HIS A 15 16.60 3.44 -12.12
N ALA A 16 16.33 2.38 -11.36
CA ALA A 16 15.74 1.15 -11.90
C ALA A 16 14.37 1.40 -12.54
N ASN A 17 13.55 2.27 -11.95
CA ASN A 17 12.25 2.67 -12.50
C ASN A 17 12.39 3.42 -13.84
N ASP A 18 13.35 4.32 -13.95
CA ASP A 18 13.62 5.04 -15.21
C ASP A 18 14.08 4.10 -16.32
N GLU A 19 14.93 3.13 -15.99
CA GLU A 19 15.35 2.10 -16.94
C GLU A 19 14.19 1.20 -17.36
N LEU A 20 13.35 0.79 -16.41
CA LEU A 20 12.16 0.00 -16.68
C LEU A 20 11.22 0.74 -17.65
N ARG A 21 10.93 2.01 -17.38
CA ARG A 21 10.10 2.87 -18.26
C ARG A 21 10.67 2.93 -19.67
N ARG A 22 11.98 3.13 -19.82
CA ARG A 22 12.63 3.18 -21.14
C ARG A 22 12.46 1.85 -21.89
N LYS A 23 12.63 0.71 -21.21
CA LYS A 23 12.47 -0.61 -21.82
C LYS A 23 11.03 -0.89 -22.23
N MET A 24 10.06 -0.53 -21.38
CA MET A 24 8.63 -0.71 -21.64
C MET A 24 8.14 0.00 -22.92
N VAL A 25 8.77 1.11 -23.33
CA VAL A 25 8.42 1.79 -24.59
C VAL A 25 8.71 0.93 -25.82
N THR A 26 9.76 0.11 -25.76
CA THR A 26 10.24 -0.66 -26.91
C THR A 26 9.88 -2.13 -26.88
N ALA A 27 9.61 -2.67 -25.69
CA ALA A 27 9.37 -4.08 -25.48
C ALA A 27 7.86 -4.43 -25.54
N PRO A 28 7.51 -5.67 -25.89
CA PRO A 28 6.13 -6.13 -25.86
C PRO A 28 5.51 -6.09 -24.46
N ALA A 29 4.20 -5.84 -24.37
CA ALA A 29 3.48 -5.72 -23.09
C ALA A 29 3.57 -6.96 -22.19
N HIS A 30 3.63 -8.15 -22.78
CA HIS A 30 3.70 -9.43 -22.05
C HIS A 30 5.10 -9.71 -21.44
N GLN A 31 6.12 -8.92 -21.78
CA GLN A 31 7.48 -9.13 -21.26
C GLN A 31 7.64 -8.68 -19.80
N PHE A 32 6.81 -7.74 -19.35
CA PHE A 32 6.83 -7.22 -17.98
C PHE A 32 5.55 -7.61 -17.22
N ASP A 33 5.03 -8.79 -17.52
CA ASP A 33 3.91 -9.36 -16.78
C ASP A 33 4.36 -9.71 -15.37
N ILE A 34 3.82 -9.01 -14.38
CA ILE A 34 4.13 -9.18 -12.95
C ILE A 34 3.32 -10.31 -12.29
N GLU A 35 2.33 -10.86 -13.01
CA GLU A 35 1.50 -11.98 -12.54
C GLU A 35 2.07 -13.33 -12.97
N ASN A 36 2.83 -13.34 -14.08
CA ASN A 36 3.44 -14.55 -14.60
C ASN A 36 4.69 -14.96 -13.80
N LEU A 37 4.52 -15.95 -12.92
CA LEU A 37 5.60 -16.54 -12.12
C LEU A 37 6.20 -17.81 -12.75
N ASP A 38 5.77 -18.20 -13.96
CA ASP A 38 6.24 -19.44 -14.59
C ASP A 38 7.76 -19.40 -14.84
N GLY A 39 8.48 -20.29 -14.15
CA GLY A 39 9.94 -20.39 -14.23
C GLY A 39 10.70 -19.41 -13.34
N ALA A 40 10.02 -18.51 -12.62
CA ALA A 40 10.64 -17.68 -11.60
C ALA A 40 10.84 -18.51 -10.32
N THR A 41 12.09 -18.78 -9.97
CA THR A 41 12.47 -19.48 -8.72
C THR A 41 12.94 -18.53 -7.62
N GLU A 42 12.93 -17.22 -7.90
CA GLU A 42 13.54 -16.18 -7.07
C GLU A 42 12.52 -15.34 -6.27
N LYS A 43 13.04 -14.31 -5.58
CA LYS A 43 12.37 -13.41 -4.63
C LYS A 43 11.04 -12.88 -5.14
N VAL A 44 9.95 -13.50 -4.69
CA VAL A 44 8.58 -13.00 -4.84
C VAL A 44 8.32 -11.93 -3.78
N ILE A 45 7.69 -10.83 -4.18
CA ILE A 45 7.20 -9.80 -3.26
C ILE A 45 5.70 -10.01 -3.10
N GLU A 46 5.28 -10.46 -1.91
CA GLU A 46 3.88 -10.68 -1.58
C GLU A 46 3.27 -9.43 -0.93
N MET A 47 2.11 -9.00 -1.44
CA MET A 47 1.39 -7.84 -0.92
C MET A 47 0.12 -8.32 -0.20
N ASN A 48 0.08 -8.15 1.12
CA ASN A 48 -1.13 -8.40 1.91
C ASN A 48 -2.06 -7.18 1.78
N VAL A 49 -3.19 -7.31 1.09
CA VAL A 49 -4.19 -6.24 0.94
C VAL A 49 -5.31 -6.45 1.97
N ALA A 50 -5.58 -5.43 2.77
CA ALA A 50 -6.72 -5.40 3.69
C ALA A 50 -7.62 -4.19 3.35
N VAL A 51 -8.92 -4.42 3.24
CA VAL A 51 -9.89 -3.35 3.00
C VAL A 51 -10.30 -2.77 4.35
N VAL A 52 -10.01 -1.49 4.57
CA VAL A 52 -10.42 -0.74 5.75
C VAL A 52 -11.42 0.33 5.31
N GLU A 53 -12.59 0.39 5.95
CA GLU A 53 -13.56 1.46 5.73
C GLU A 53 -12.95 2.78 6.25
N LEU A 54 -12.38 3.58 5.34
CA LEU A 54 -12.01 4.95 5.62
C LEU A 54 -13.31 5.74 5.73
N SER A 55 -13.70 6.11 6.95
CA SER A 55 -14.82 7.04 7.16
C SER A 55 -14.56 8.28 6.33
N GLY A 56 -15.43 8.53 5.34
CA GLY A 56 -15.24 9.50 4.25
C GLY A 56 -14.64 10.81 4.74
N SER A 57 -13.35 10.99 4.47
CA SER A 57 -12.76 12.31 4.46
C SER A 57 -13.09 12.88 3.08
N ASP A 58 -14.09 13.75 3.02
CA ASP A 58 -14.16 14.76 1.97
C ASP A 58 -12.91 15.63 2.14
N THR A 59 -11.80 15.19 1.54
CA THR A 59 -10.65 16.05 1.34
C THR A 59 -10.98 16.91 0.13
N ASP A 60 -11.76 17.98 0.37
CA ASP A 60 -11.72 19.14 -0.52
C ASP A 60 -10.25 19.55 -0.65
N GLU A 61 -9.80 19.77 -1.88
CA GLU A 61 -8.43 20.11 -2.21
C GLU A 61 -8.09 21.54 -1.77
N GLU A 62 -8.07 21.81 -0.46
CA GLU A 62 -7.72 23.11 0.11
C GLU A 62 -6.59 22.93 1.12
N ILE A 63 -5.36 23.08 0.60
CA ILE A 63 -4.16 23.58 1.26
C ILE A 63 -3.81 22.93 2.61
N LEU A 64 -2.82 22.03 2.58
CA LEU A 64 -2.04 21.61 3.75
C LEU A 64 -1.23 22.79 4.30
N THR A 65 -1.85 23.70 5.06
CA THR A 65 -1.11 24.57 5.97
C THR A 65 -0.73 23.76 7.20
N SER A 66 0.55 23.38 7.26
CA SER A 66 1.19 22.84 8.45
C SER A 66 1.20 23.88 9.56
N GLU A 67 0.32 23.73 10.56
CA GLU A 67 0.45 24.40 11.84
C GLU A 67 0.26 23.36 12.97
N ASP A 68 1.42 22.93 13.47
CA ASP A 68 1.77 22.56 14.85
C ASP A 68 0.63 22.46 15.88
N ASP A 69 0.42 21.24 16.42
CA ASP A 69 -0.01 21.09 17.81
C ASP A 69 0.51 19.78 18.44
N SER A 70 1.54 19.95 19.28
CA SER A 70 1.82 19.26 20.54
C SER A 70 2.09 17.74 20.55
N GLU A 71 3.39 17.42 20.62
CA GLU A 71 4.04 16.51 21.57
C GLU A 71 3.13 15.50 22.31
N SER A 72 2.99 14.28 21.76
CA SER A 72 2.72 13.10 22.59
C SER A 72 3.93 12.17 22.52
N GLU A 73 4.71 12.15 23.59
CA GLU A 73 5.65 11.09 23.91
C GLU A 73 4.86 9.78 24.13
N ASP A 74 4.42 9.14 23.05
CA ASP A 74 3.94 7.77 23.11
C ASP A 74 5.13 6.87 22.78
N ASP A 75 5.65 6.25 23.84
CA ASP A 75 6.64 5.19 23.83
C ASP A 75 6.14 4.08 22.91
N CYS A 76 6.45 4.20 21.61
CA CYS A 76 6.14 3.19 20.61
C CYS A 76 7.09 2.01 20.84
N THR A 77 6.82 1.24 21.89
CA THR A 77 7.48 -0.02 22.13
C THR A 77 7.17 -0.91 20.93
N THR A 78 8.21 -1.41 20.29
CA THR A 78 8.11 -2.34 19.15
C THR A 78 7.76 -3.76 19.62
N ASP A 79 6.81 -3.87 20.56
CA ASP A 79 6.42 -5.14 21.15
C ASP A 79 5.67 -6.01 20.13
N GLU A 80 5.84 -7.33 20.27
CA GLU A 80 5.19 -8.31 19.40
C GLU A 80 3.66 -8.18 19.49
N VAL A 81 3.02 -7.92 18.34
CA VAL A 81 1.57 -7.81 18.25
C VAL A 81 0.96 -9.21 18.38
N THR A 82 0.48 -9.55 19.57
CA THR A 82 -0.28 -10.78 19.81
C THR A 82 -1.79 -10.54 19.66
N ILE A 83 -2.58 -11.61 19.51
CA ILE A 83 -4.06 -11.55 19.52
C ILE A 83 -4.65 -10.95 20.80
N HIS A 84 -3.86 -10.79 21.85
CA HIS A 84 -4.29 -10.18 23.12
C HIS A 84 -4.04 -8.66 23.14
N ASN A 85 -3.22 -8.15 22.21
CA ASN A 85 -2.81 -6.75 22.13
C ASN A 85 -3.56 -5.98 21.02
N ILE A 86 -4.22 -6.69 20.09
CA ILE A 86 -4.99 -6.08 19.00
C ILE A 86 -6.29 -5.50 19.55
N LYS A 87 -6.39 -4.16 19.58
CA LYS A 87 -7.59 -3.44 20.00
C LYS A 87 -8.47 -3.12 18.78
N PHE A 88 -9.57 -3.84 18.62
CA PHE A 88 -10.56 -3.48 17.61
C PHE A 88 -11.35 -2.24 18.05
N PRO A 89 -11.69 -1.33 17.11
CA PRO A 89 -12.68 -0.30 17.38
C PRO A 89 -13.98 -0.95 17.83
N LYS A 90 -14.66 -0.36 18.81
CA LYS A 90 -15.97 -0.85 19.26
C LYS A 90 -16.90 -0.90 18.06
N GLN A 91 -17.41 -2.08 17.71
CA GLN A 91 -18.40 -2.22 16.64
C GLN A 91 -19.59 -1.31 16.96
N LYS A 92 -19.75 -0.24 16.19
CA LYS A 92 -21.05 0.42 16.06
C LYS A 92 -21.90 -0.52 15.21
N GLU A 93 -23.19 -0.64 15.54
CA GLU A 93 -24.12 -1.61 14.91
C GLU A 93 -24.37 -1.39 13.41
N GLU A 94 -23.70 -0.41 12.80
CA GLU A 94 -23.78 -0.14 11.37
C GLU A 94 -22.87 -1.12 10.62
N LYS A 95 -23.49 -2.09 9.96
CA LYS A 95 -22.80 -3.08 9.12
C LYS A 95 -22.55 -2.50 7.73
N GLY A 96 -21.31 -2.58 7.24
CA GLY A 96 -20.97 -2.29 5.85
C GLY A 96 -21.82 -3.13 4.88
N LYS A 97 -22.39 -2.49 3.86
CA LYS A 97 -23.19 -3.15 2.83
C LYS A 97 -22.28 -3.56 1.67
N ILE A 98 -21.97 -4.85 1.59
CA ILE A 98 -21.25 -5.42 0.45
C ILE A 98 -22.29 -5.78 -0.61
N GLU A 99 -22.18 -5.20 -1.81
CA GLU A 99 -23.04 -5.51 -2.96
C GLU A 99 -22.20 -6.18 -4.05
N ILE A 100 -22.73 -7.25 -4.64
CA ILE A 100 -22.13 -7.94 -5.77
C ILE A 100 -22.72 -7.32 -7.03
N LEU A 101 -21.89 -6.67 -7.84
CA LEU A 101 -22.31 -6.10 -9.12
C LEU A 101 -22.18 -7.15 -10.22
N ASP A 102 -23.31 -7.62 -10.75
CA ASP A 102 -23.33 -8.48 -11.93
C ASP A 102 -22.79 -7.70 -13.14
N SER A 103 -21.66 -8.15 -13.67
CA SER A 103 -21.12 -7.62 -14.91
C SER A 103 -22.02 -8.05 -16.06
N LYS A 104 -22.67 -7.09 -16.71
CA LYS A 104 -23.54 -7.33 -17.86
C LYS A 104 -22.72 -8.01 -18.97
N GLU A 105 -23.03 -9.28 -19.23
CA GLU A 105 -22.57 -9.99 -20.43
C GLU A 105 -23.18 -9.25 -21.63
N ASN A 106 -22.34 -8.52 -22.35
CA ASN A 106 -22.71 -7.90 -23.62
C ASN A 106 -22.59 -8.99 -24.69
N GLU A 107 -23.72 -9.55 -25.12
CA GLU A 107 -23.82 -10.33 -26.36
C GLU A 107 -23.85 -9.39 -27.58
#